data_AF-A0A978VQQ9-F1
#
_entry.id   AF-A0A978VQQ9-F1
#
_cell.length_a   1.000
_cell.length_b   1.000
_cell.length_c   1.000
_cell.angle_alpha   90.00
_cell.angle_beta   90.00
_cell.angle_gamma   90.00
#
_symmetry.space_group_name_H-M   'P 1'
#
loop_
_entity.id
_entity.type
_entity.pdbx_description
1 polymer ?
#
loop_
_entity_poly.entity_id
_entity_poly.type
_entity_poly.pdbx_seq_one_letter_code
_entity_poly.pdbx_strand_id
1 'polypeptide(L)'
;MAFTTSKLFSTFLLLDIFISLSMHSTSAARNPLPKTNTDFIKTSCTVTSYPKLCFTSLSAHANAIQASPQLLAGTALNVTLSSAKSTSNLMVLLSRSQGINPREVAAMKDCIEELSDSVDELGKSINEMGQLKGTNFNLVINDIQTWVSAALTDESTCTDGFAGKSMNGNLKITVKDRIVNVAQLTSNALALINKFALIHG
;
A
#
# COMPACT_ATOMS: atom_id res chain seq x y z
N MET A 1 45.87 -62.88 -15.98
CA MET A 1 46.53 -62.02 -16.98
C MET A 1 45.46 -61.13 -17.59
N ALA A 2 45.72 -59.83 -17.65
CA ALA A 2 44.90 -58.83 -18.34
C ALA A 2 44.89 -59.10 -19.87
N PHE A 3 44.07 -58.53 -20.75
CA PHE A 3 43.36 -57.26 -20.90
C PHE A 3 42.24 -57.45 -21.94
N THR A 4 41.21 -56.59 -21.91
CA THR A 4 40.50 -55.96 -23.07
C THR A 4 39.15 -55.45 -22.56
N THR A 5 38.59 -54.28 -22.86
CA THR A 5 38.93 -53.22 -23.82
C THR A 5 38.07 -52.00 -23.47
N SER A 6 38.73 -50.84 -23.47
CA SER A 6 38.16 -49.52 -23.67
C SER A 6 37.12 -49.49 -24.79
N LYS A 7 35.92 -48.91 -24.53
CA LYS A 7 35.08 -48.18 -25.51
C LYS A 7 33.71 -47.67 -25.01
N LEU A 8 33.47 -47.46 -23.71
CA LEU A 8 32.14 -47.01 -23.25
C LEU A 8 32.09 -45.65 -22.53
N PHE A 9 33.22 -44.99 -22.28
CA PHE A 9 33.21 -43.73 -21.52
C PHE A 9 33.16 -42.46 -22.37
N SER A 10 33.19 -42.54 -23.70
CA SER A 10 33.33 -41.34 -24.55
C SER A 10 32.03 -40.81 -25.15
N THR A 11 30.87 -41.41 -24.87
CA THR A 11 29.59 -40.98 -25.47
C THR A 11 28.60 -40.35 -24.49
N PHE A 12 28.90 -40.30 -23.19
CA PHE A 12 27.99 -39.69 -22.21
C PHE A 12 28.29 -38.22 -21.85
N LEU A 13 29.42 -37.66 -22.28
CA LEU A 13 29.80 -36.28 -21.91
C LEU A 13 29.34 -35.20 -22.91
N LEU A 14 28.56 -35.55 -23.94
CA LEU A 14 28.08 -34.58 -24.95
C LEU A 14 26.58 -34.33 -24.90
N LEU A 15 25.81 -34.98 -24.02
CA LEU A 15 24.38 -34.74 -23.90
C LEU A 15 24.00 -33.68 -22.85
N ASP A 16 24.92 -33.33 -21.94
CA ASP A 16 24.62 -32.39 -20.84
C ASP A 16 24.95 -30.92 -21.16
N ILE A 17 25.49 -30.62 -22.35
CA ILE A 17 25.88 -29.24 -22.76
C ILE A 17 24.80 -28.54 -23.63
N PHE A 18 23.63 -29.15 -23.83
CA PHE A 18 22.52 -28.51 -24.56
C PHE A 18 21.37 -28.01 -23.66
N ILE A 19 21.44 -28.19 -22.33
CA ILE A 19 20.39 -27.74 -21.41
C ILE A 19 20.67 -26.34 -20.84
N SER A 20 21.85 -25.77 -21.10
CA SER A 20 22.26 -24.46 -20.56
C SER A 20 22.14 -23.33 -21.58
N LEU A 21 20.92 -22.98 -22.03
CA LEU A 21 20.67 -21.68 -22.70
C LEU A 21 19.19 -21.26 -22.80
N SER A 22 18.33 -21.72 -21.89
CA SER A 22 16.98 -21.17 -21.74
C SER A 22 16.84 -20.41 -20.42
N MET A 23 17.73 -19.44 -20.18
CA MET A 23 17.34 -18.27 -19.39
C MET A 23 16.31 -17.50 -20.21
N HIS A 24 15.05 -17.96 -20.16
CA HIS A 24 13.93 -17.08 -20.44
C HIS A 24 13.95 -16.04 -19.33
N SER A 25 14.61 -14.91 -19.58
CA SER A 25 14.18 -13.66 -18.99
C SER A 25 12.75 -13.46 -19.44
N THR A 26 11.80 -13.93 -18.64
CA THR A 26 10.44 -13.43 -18.67
C THR A 26 10.52 -11.98 -18.20
N SER A 27 10.96 -11.10 -19.10
CA SER A 27 10.49 -9.74 -19.08
C SER A 27 8.98 -9.89 -19.20
N ALA A 28 8.29 -9.73 -18.07
CA ALA A 28 6.86 -9.52 -18.09
C ALA A 28 6.67 -8.31 -18.99
N ALA A 29 6.31 -8.57 -20.25
CA ALA A 29 5.93 -7.54 -21.18
C ALA A 29 4.80 -6.80 -20.46
N ARG A 30 5.09 -5.58 -19.98
CA ARG A 30 4.06 -4.69 -19.47
C ARG A 30 3.20 -4.42 -20.69
N ASN A 31 2.10 -5.15 -20.83
CA ASN A 31 1.05 -4.80 -21.76
C ASN A 31 0.80 -3.30 -21.56
N PRO A 32 0.82 -2.48 -22.63
CA PRO A 32 0.56 -1.06 -22.50
C PRO A 32 -0.72 -0.90 -21.69
N LEU A 33 -0.65 -0.19 -20.56
CA LEU A 33 -1.85 0.08 -19.75
C LEU A 33 -2.92 0.63 -20.69
N PRO A 34 -4.16 0.13 -20.67
CA PRO A 34 -5.25 0.71 -21.42
C PRO A 34 -5.31 2.19 -21.08
N LYS A 35 -5.05 3.04 -22.09
CA LYS A 35 -4.92 4.48 -21.93
C LYS A 35 -6.16 5.07 -21.22
N THR A 36 -7.33 4.50 -21.52
CA THR A 36 -8.63 4.82 -20.92
C THR A 36 -8.67 4.66 -19.40
N ASN A 37 -8.13 3.59 -18.83
CA ASN A 37 -8.16 3.35 -17.38
C ASN A 37 -7.22 4.30 -16.63
N THR A 38 -6.06 4.60 -17.22
CA THR A 38 -5.10 5.54 -16.64
C THR A 38 -5.63 6.98 -16.68
N ASP A 39 -6.29 7.36 -17.78
CA ASP A 39 -6.94 8.66 -17.92
C ASP A 39 -8.13 8.81 -16.94
N PHE A 40 -8.89 7.74 -16.70
CA PHE A 40 -9.93 7.70 -15.68
C PHE A 40 -9.36 7.96 -14.27
N ILE A 41 -8.29 7.27 -13.89
CA ILE A 41 -7.62 7.50 -12.59
C ILE A 41 -7.14 8.93 -12.48
N LYS A 42 -6.46 9.43 -13.52
CA LYS A 42 -5.94 10.80 -13.55
C LYS A 42 -7.04 11.83 -13.34
N THR A 43 -8.17 11.66 -14.03
CA THR A 43 -9.34 12.54 -13.89
C THR A 43 -9.94 12.43 -12.49
N SER A 44 -10.10 11.22 -11.98
CA SER A 44 -10.69 10.98 -10.66
C SER A 44 -9.85 11.57 -9.54
N CYS A 45 -8.51 11.49 -9.65
CA CYS A 45 -7.58 12.09 -8.67
C CYS A 45 -7.62 13.62 -8.61
N THR A 46 -8.27 14.32 -9.55
CA THR A 46 -8.35 15.79 -9.52
C THR A 46 -9.18 16.33 -8.35
N VAL A 47 -10.06 15.51 -7.77
CA VAL A 47 -10.91 15.90 -6.63
C VAL A 47 -10.19 15.76 -5.29
N THR A 48 -8.98 15.19 -5.27
CA THR A 48 -8.27 14.89 -4.03
C THR A 48 -7.30 16.00 -3.65
N SER A 49 -6.97 16.11 -2.36
CA SER A 49 -6.00 17.10 -1.87
C SER A 49 -4.57 16.83 -2.34
N TYR A 50 -4.25 15.58 -2.68
CA TYR A 50 -2.93 15.18 -3.18
C TYR A 50 -3.01 14.44 -4.53
N PRO A 51 -3.37 15.12 -5.63
CA PRO A 51 -3.67 14.49 -6.93
C PRO A 51 -2.48 13.70 -7.51
N LYS A 52 -1.26 14.24 -7.35
CA LYS A 52 -0.04 13.57 -7.82
C LYS A 52 0.16 12.24 -7.10
N LEU A 53 0.06 12.24 -5.77
CA LEU A 53 0.20 11.04 -4.95
C LEU A 53 -0.88 10.01 -5.31
N CYS A 54 -2.15 10.45 -5.38
CA CYS A 54 -3.28 9.63 -5.80
C CYS A 54 -3.02 8.93 -7.14
N PHE A 55 -2.59 9.68 -8.17
CA PHE A 55 -2.34 9.10 -9.48
C PHE A 55 -1.17 8.12 -9.45
N THR A 56 -0.05 8.49 -8.83
CA THR A 56 1.14 7.64 -8.78
C THR A 56 0.89 6.34 -8.01
N SER A 57 0.10 6.39 -6.94
CA SER A 57 -0.20 5.21 -6.13
C SER A 57 -1.23 4.28 -6.76
N LEU A 58 -2.11 4.79 -7.64
CA LEU A 58 -3.19 4.01 -8.25
C LEU A 58 -2.92 3.57 -9.69
N SER A 59 -2.06 4.28 -10.43
CA SER A 59 -1.83 4.02 -11.87
C SER A 59 -1.37 2.58 -12.15
N ALA A 60 -0.55 1.99 -11.27
CA ALA A 60 -0.13 0.59 -11.40
C ALA A 60 -1.29 -0.42 -11.32
N HIS A 61 -2.44 0.00 -10.78
CA HIS A 61 -3.65 -0.81 -10.60
C HIS A 61 -4.71 -0.55 -11.67
N ALA A 62 -4.40 0.20 -12.74
CA ALA A 62 -5.38 0.62 -13.75
C ALA A 62 -6.18 -0.53 -14.37
N ASN A 63 -5.54 -1.69 -14.58
CA ASN A 63 -6.21 -2.88 -15.11
C ASN A 63 -7.23 -3.49 -14.13
N ALA A 64 -6.97 -3.41 -12.83
CA ALA A 64 -7.89 -3.89 -11.81
C ALA A 64 -9.04 -2.90 -11.56
N ILE A 65 -8.79 -1.60 -11.70
CA ILE A 65 -9.78 -0.54 -11.50
C ILE A 65 -10.84 -0.52 -12.61
N GLN A 66 -10.47 -0.84 -13.86
CA GLN A 66 -11.40 -0.96 -15.01
C GLN A 66 -12.35 0.23 -15.19
N ALA A 67 -11.86 1.45 -14.94
CA ALA A 67 -12.68 2.68 -14.95
C ALA A 67 -13.94 2.65 -14.06
N SER A 68 -13.96 1.81 -13.02
CA SER A 68 -15.06 1.72 -12.05
C SER A 68 -14.78 2.61 -10.84
N PRO A 69 -15.71 3.54 -10.47
CA PRO A 69 -15.58 4.35 -9.25
C PRO A 69 -15.49 3.52 -7.96
N GLN A 70 -16.25 2.42 -7.86
CA GLN A 70 -16.20 1.55 -6.69
C GLN A 70 -14.85 0.83 -6.60
N LEU A 71 -14.36 0.25 -7.71
CA LEU A 71 -13.07 -0.43 -7.72
C LEU A 71 -11.92 0.56 -7.50
N LEU A 72 -12.06 1.81 -7.95
CA LEU A 72 -11.11 2.87 -7.66
C LEU A 72 -11.05 3.18 -6.17
N ALA A 73 -12.20 3.42 -5.52
CA ALA A 73 -12.28 3.69 -4.08
C ALA A 73 -11.74 2.50 -3.26
N GLY A 74 -12.13 1.27 -3.60
CA GLY A 74 -11.63 0.06 -2.95
C GLY A 74 -10.13 -0.17 -3.16
N THR A 75 -9.60 0.15 -4.34
CA THR A 75 -8.15 0.08 -4.60
C THR A 75 -7.39 1.13 -3.78
N ALA A 76 -7.92 2.34 -3.66
CA ALA A 76 -7.33 3.38 -2.82
C ALA A 76 -7.27 2.95 -1.35
N LEU A 77 -8.35 2.36 -0.81
CA LEU A 77 -8.35 1.78 0.52
C LEU A 77 -7.26 0.71 0.70
N ASN A 78 -7.14 -0.21 -0.25
CA ASN A 78 -6.13 -1.28 -0.18
C ASN A 78 -4.68 -0.74 -0.19
N VAL A 79 -4.41 0.25 -1.04
CA VAL A 79 -3.09 0.91 -1.11
C VAL A 79 -2.79 1.62 0.22
N THR A 80 -3.77 2.35 0.76
CA THR A 80 -3.65 3.03 2.06
C THR A 80 -3.41 2.03 3.18
N LEU A 81 -4.21 0.95 3.29
CA LEU A 81 -4.03 -0.10 4.31
C LEU A 81 -2.64 -0.73 4.24
N SER A 82 -2.16 -1.03 3.02
CA SER A 82 -0.81 -1.57 2.86
C SER A 82 0.26 -0.60 3.37
N SER A 83 0.11 0.70 3.07
CA SER A 83 1.01 1.74 3.55
C SER A 83 0.96 1.89 5.07
N ALA A 84 -0.23 1.87 5.67
CA ALA A 84 -0.45 1.94 7.12
C ALA A 84 0.21 0.74 7.83
N LYS A 85 -0.03 -0.49 7.35
CA LYS A 85 0.61 -1.71 7.90
C LYS A 85 2.13 -1.67 7.81
N SER A 86 2.68 -1.31 6.65
CA SER A 86 4.13 -1.20 6.48
C SER A 86 4.72 -0.12 7.39
N THR A 87 4.01 0.99 7.57
CA THR A 87 4.44 2.09 8.43
C THR A 87 4.38 1.71 9.91
N SER A 88 3.30 1.07 10.37
CA SER A 88 3.17 0.56 11.74
C SER A 88 4.31 -0.42 12.08
N ASN A 89 4.59 -1.38 11.19
CA ASN A 89 5.73 -2.29 11.36
C ASN A 89 7.07 -1.56 11.44
N LEU A 90 7.28 -0.53 10.61
CA LEU A 90 8.49 0.29 10.67
C LEU A 90 8.57 1.04 12.01
N MET A 91 7.47 1.57 12.54
CA MET A 91 7.46 2.25 13.84
C MET A 91 7.81 1.29 14.99
N VAL A 92 7.34 0.05 14.93
CA VAL A 92 7.73 -1.01 15.89
C VAL A 92 9.23 -1.31 15.82
N LEU A 93 9.83 -1.31 14.63
CA LEU A 93 11.27 -1.51 14.49
C LEU A 93 12.06 -0.30 15.00
N LEU A 94 11.62 0.91 14.64
CA LEU A 94 12.27 2.15 15.05
C LEU A 94 12.25 2.29 16.58
N SER A 95 11.13 2.00 17.25
CA SER A 95 11.01 2.11 18.72
C SER A 95 11.99 1.25 19.52
N ARG A 96 12.59 0.23 18.88
CA ARG A 96 13.58 -0.68 19.47
C ARG A 96 15.03 -0.29 19.15
N SER A 97 15.24 0.80 18.42
CA SER A 97 16.59 1.23 18.02
C SER A 97 17.37 1.78 19.21
N GLN A 98 18.70 1.59 19.19
CA GLN A 98 19.57 2.16 20.21
C GLN A 98 19.63 3.69 20.07
N GLY A 99 19.80 4.39 21.19
CA GLY A 99 19.96 5.85 21.21
C GLY A 99 18.66 6.66 21.23
N ILE A 100 17.51 6.01 21.38
CA ILE A 100 16.21 6.67 21.55
C ILE A 100 16.01 7.04 23.02
N ASN A 101 15.61 8.28 23.28
CA ASN A 101 15.37 8.74 24.64
C ASN A 101 13.98 8.32 25.15
N PRO A 102 13.73 8.28 26.48
CA PRO A 102 12.47 7.79 27.03
C PRO A 102 11.20 8.51 26.53
N ARG A 103 11.29 9.81 26.20
CA ARG A 103 10.16 10.58 25.67
C ARG A 103 9.84 10.17 24.24
N GLU A 104 10.85 9.93 23.41
CA GLU A 104 10.67 9.40 22.06
C GLU A 104 10.09 7.98 22.11
N VAL A 105 10.53 7.13 23.04
CA VAL A 105 9.95 5.78 23.21
C VAL A 105 8.46 5.87 23.54
N ALA A 106 8.06 6.77 24.44
CA ALA A 106 6.65 6.97 24.78
C ALA A 106 5.84 7.41 23.55
N ALA A 107 6.29 8.45 22.84
CA ALA A 107 5.59 8.90 21.62
C ALA A 107 5.56 7.86 20.51
N MET A 108 6.61 7.03 20.38
CA MET A 108 6.61 5.90 19.45
C MET A 108 5.56 4.86 19.85
N LYS A 109 5.37 4.59 21.14
CA LYS A 109 4.34 3.65 21.61
C LYS A 109 2.94 4.17 21.30
N ASP A 110 2.66 5.43 21.65
CA ASP A 110 1.38 6.07 21.36
C ASP A 110 1.13 6.05 19.85
N CYS A 111 2.13 6.39 19.05
CA CYS A 111 2.01 6.33 17.59
C CYS A 111 1.71 4.94 17.03
N ILE A 112 2.31 3.89 17.59
CA ILE A 112 2.07 2.51 17.15
C ILE A 112 0.62 2.10 17.46
N GLU A 113 0.06 2.57 18.58
CA GLU A 113 -1.35 2.37 18.95
C GLU A 113 -2.26 3.04 17.91
N GLU A 114 -2.08 4.34 17.66
CA GLU A 114 -2.86 5.09 16.65
C GLU A 114 -2.75 4.46 15.24
N LEU A 115 -1.56 4.03 14.82
CA LEU A 115 -1.39 3.35 13.53
C LEU A 115 -2.04 1.96 13.49
N SER A 116 -2.19 1.29 14.64
CA SER A 116 -2.89 0.00 14.72
C SER A 116 -4.39 0.20 14.59
N ASP A 117 -4.94 1.24 15.23
CA ASP A 117 -6.35 1.63 15.11
C ASP A 117 -6.69 2.03 13.66
N SER A 118 -5.87 2.87 13.02
CA SER A 118 -6.00 3.19 11.59
C SER A 118 -6.01 1.93 10.71
N VAL A 119 -5.14 0.95 10.98
CA VAL A 119 -5.10 -0.32 10.23
C VAL A 119 -6.40 -1.11 10.38
N ASP A 120 -6.97 -1.16 11.58
CA ASP A 120 -8.22 -1.87 11.85
C ASP A 120 -9.42 -1.19 11.19
N GLU A 121 -9.47 0.14 11.22
CA GLU A 121 -10.53 0.95 10.61
C GLU A 121 -10.51 0.90 9.08
N LEU A 122 -9.31 0.99 8.49
CA LEU A 122 -9.12 0.77 7.05
C LEU A 122 -9.49 -0.68 6.68
N GLY A 123 -9.19 -1.65 7.54
CA GLY A 123 -9.60 -3.05 7.37
C GLY A 123 -11.12 -3.24 7.34
N LYS A 124 -11.84 -2.65 8.30
CA LYS A 124 -13.32 -2.62 8.31
C LYS A 124 -13.88 -1.99 7.04
N SER A 125 -13.29 -0.87 6.62
CA SER A 125 -13.69 -0.14 5.41
C SER A 125 -13.59 -0.98 4.14
N ILE A 126 -12.52 -1.76 3.99
CA ILE A 126 -12.34 -2.67 2.84
C ILE A 126 -13.37 -3.79 2.84
N ASN A 127 -13.61 -4.39 4.01
CA ASN A 127 -14.57 -5.49 4.15
C ASN A 127 -15.98 -5.07 3.73
N GLU A 128 -16.40 -3.86 4.12
CA GLU A 128 -17.69 -3.30 3.74
C GLU A 128 -17.73 -2.85 2.27
N MET A 129 -16.67 -2.21 1.76
CA MET A 129 -16.60 -1.78 0.35
C MET A 129 -16.76 -2.96 -0.62
N GLY A 130 -16.24 -4.13 -0.26
CA GLY A 130 -16.38 -5.37 -1.05
C GLY A 130 -17.79 -5.99 -1.00
N GLN A 131 -18.61 -5.62 -0.03
CA GLN A 131 -19.96 -6.15 0.19
C GLN A 131 -21.06 -5.16 -0.17
N LEU A 132 -20.70 -3.97 -0.64
CA LEU A 132 -21.60 -2.88 -0.92
C LEU A 132 -22.69 -3.28 -1.92
N LYS A 133 -23.94 -3.38 -1.45
CA LYS A 133 -25.13 -3.76 -2.23
C LYS A 133 -26.31 -2.83 -1.95
N GLY A 134 -27.17 -2.69 -2.97
CA GLY A 134 -28.07 -1.54 -3.17
C GLY A 134 -29.06 -1.19 -2.05
N THR A 135 -29.49 -2.11 -1.20
CA THR A 135 -30.50 -1.77 -0.16
C THR A 135 -29.91 -1.08 1.07
N ASN A 136 -28.62 -1.29 1.36
CA ASN A 136 -27.94 -0.72 2.54
C ASN A 136 -26.84 0.27 2.16
N PHE A 137 -26.76 0.69 0.89
CA PHE A 137 -25.66 1.49 0.35
C PHE A 137 -25.34 2.70 1.22
N ASN A 138 -26.33 3.52 1.56
CA ASN A 138 -26.14 4.75 2.34
C ASN A 138 -25.62 4.50 3.75
N LEU A 139 -26.10 3.44 4.42
CA LEU A 139 -25.62 3.10 5.75
C LEU A 139 -24.16 2.64 5.69
N VAL A 140 -23.87 1.70 4.79
CA VAL A 140 -22.54 1.10 4.66
C VAL A 140 -21.51 2.14 4.21
N ILE A 141 -21.86 3.03 3.28
CA ILE A 141 -20.92 4.06 2.80
C ILE A 141 -20.63 5.11 3.89
N ASN A 142 -21.61 5.44 4.74
CA ASN A 142 -21.41 6.33 5.89
C ASN A 142 -20.48 5.70 6.94
N ASP A 143 -20.61 4.39 7.19
CA ASP A 143 -19.70 3.66 8.08
C ASP A 143 -18.27 3.67 7.54
N ILE A 144 -18.11 3.38 6.24
CA ILE A 144 -16.81 3.47 5.55
C ILE A 144 -16.21 4.88 5.68
N GLN A 145 -16.99 5.93 5.41
CA GLN A 145 -16.51 7.31 5.53
C GLN A 145 -16.09 7.65 6.96
N THR A 146 -16.83 7.15 7.94
CA THR A 146 -16.53 7.34 9.37
C THR A 146 -15.21 6.70 9.73
N TRP A 147 -15.01 5.41 9.42
CA TRP A 147 -13.77 4.70 9.74
C TRP A 147 -12.56 5.28 9.00
N VAL A 148 -12.69 5.66 7.73
CA VAL A 148 -11.56 6.28 7.00
C VAL A 148 -11.22 7.67 7.55
N SER A 149 -12.22 8.41 8.05
CA SER A 149 -11.97 9.71 8.70
C SER A 149 -11.32 9.55 10.07
N ALA A 150 -11.68 8.51 10.82
CA ALA A 150 -11.03 8.14 12.07
C ALA A 150 -9.57 7.74 11.82
N ALA A 151 -9.29 6.88 10.82
CA ALA A 151 -7.93 6.48 10.48
C ALA A 151 -7.02 7.67 10.13
N LEU A 152 -7.58 8.66 9.41
CA LEU A 152 -6.87 9.90 9.09
C LEU A 152 -6.58 10.75 10.35
N THR A 153 -7.50 10.72 11.32
CA THR A 153 -7.34 11.38 12.61
C THR A 153 -6.22 10.72 13.39
N ASP A 154 -6.20 9.40 13.50
CA ASP A 154 -5.18 8.65 14.22
C ASP A 154 -3.76 8.88 13.64
N GLU A 155 -3.65 8.87 12.31
CA GLU A 155 -2.41 9.19 11.60
C GLU A 155 -1.93 10.63 11.87
N SER A 156 -2.88 11.57 12.01
CA SER A 156 -2.58 12.95 12.37
C SER A 156 -2.17 13.06 13.84
N THR A 157 -2.87 12.38 14.75
CA THR A 157 -2.56 12.30 16.18
C THR A 157 -1.15 11.76 16.40
N CYS A 158 -0.77 10.65 15.74
CA CYS A 158 0.60 10.18 15.83
C CYS A 158 1.58 11.27 15.37
N THR A 159 1.34 11.91 14.22
CA THR A 159 2.24 12.95 13.70
C THR A 159 2.43 14.10 14.71
N ASP A 160 1.34 14.50 15.37
CA ASP A 160 1.33 15.55 16.39
C ASP A 160 2.02 15.13 17.69
N GLY A 161 2.04 13.83 18.03
CA GLY A 161 2.81 13.27 19.14
C GLY A 161 4.32 13.55 19.06
N PHE A 162 4.85 13.83 17.86
CA PHE A 162 6.24 14.22 17.63
C PHE A 162 6.43 15.73 17.48
N ALA A 163 5.40 16.54 17.72
CA ALA A 163 5.50 17.99 17.72
C ALA A 163 6.37 18.50 18.91
N GLY A 164 6.92 19.71 18.77
CA GLY A 164 7.69 20.36 19.84
C GLY A 164 9.22 20.22 19.74
N LYS A 165 9.92 21.13 20.42
CA LYS A 165 11.39 21.30 20.36
C LYS A 165 12.18 20.17 21.03
N SER A 166 11.55 19.46 21.97
CA SER A 166 12.15 18.33 22.67
C SER A 166 12.13 17.03 21.86
N MET A 167 11.44 17.01 20.73
CA MET A 167 11.49 15.95 19.73
C MET A 167 12.35 16.48 18.59
N ASN A 168 13.63 16.10 18.53
CA ASN A 168 14.58 16.56 17.53
C ASN A 168 15.41 15.38 16.97
N GLY A 169 15.96 15.54 15.77
CA GLY A 169 16.82 14.52 15.13
C GLY A 169 16.12 13.66 14.08
N ASN A 170 16.88 12.69 13.55
CA ASN A 170 16.51 11.90 12.39
C ASN A 170 15.29 10.99 12.62
N LEU A 171 15.05 10.56 13.87
CA LEU A 171 13.90 9.71 14.21
C LEU A 171 12.60 10.46 13.90
N LYS A 172 12.42 11.66 14.45
CA LYS A 172 11.25 12.51 14.20
C LYS A 172 11.01 12.75 12.71
N ILE A 173 12.05 13.09 11.95
CA ILE A 173 11.94 13.35 10.51
C ILE A 173 11.42 12.09 9.81
N THR A 174 12.05 10.95 10.07
CA THR A 174 11.68 9.66 9.46
C THR A 174 10.24 9.26 9.80
N VAL A 175 9.86 9.36 11.08
CA VAL A 175 8.51 9.03 11.56
C VAL A 175 7.48 9.93 10.89
N LYS A 176 7.67 11.25 10.98
CA LYS A 176 6.75 12.23 10.40
C LYS A 176 6.59 12.05 8.90
N ASP A 177 7.68 11.87 8.15
CA ASP A 177 7.61 11.71 6.70
C ASP A 177 6.80 10.47 6.29
N ARG A 178 6.96 9.36 7.02
CA ARG A 178 6.24 8.12 6.75
C ARG A 178 4.76 8.25 7.05
N ILE A 179 4.41 8.88 8.17
CA ILE A 179 3.02 8.93 8.64
C ILE A 179 2.23 9.98 7.88
N VAL A 180 2.85 11.13 7.56
CA VAL A 180 2.25 12.11 6.65
C VAL A 180 1.94 11.45 5.31
N ASN A 181 2.81 10.58 4.78
CA ASN A 181 2.49 9.87 3.54
C ASN A 181 1.26 8.96 3.69
N VAL A 182 1.07 8.26 4.82
CA VAL A 182 -0.15 7.48 5.09
C VAL A 182 -1.37 8.42 5.14
N ALA A 183 -1.32 9.50 5.93
CA ALA A 183 -2.38 10.51 6.03
C ALA A 183 -2.79 11.09 4.67
N GLN A 184 -1.83 11.34 3.79
CA GLN A 184 -2.12 11.83 2.44
C GLN A 184 -2.81 10.77 1.57
N LEU A 185 -2.43 9.50 1.70
CA LEU A 185 -3.10 8.38 1.02
C LEU A 185 -4.52 8.18 1.57
N THR A 186 -4.71 8.23 2.90
CA THR A 186 -6.01 8.13 3.57
C THR A 186 -6.93 9.27 3.15
N SER A 187 -6.44 10.50 3.13
CA SER A 187 -7.17 11.68 2.64
C SER A 187 -7.60 11.53 1.18
N ASN A 188 -6.72 11.01 0.30
CA ASN A 188 -7.08 10.73 -1.08
C ASN A 188 -8.16 9.62 -1.19
N ALA A 189 -8.04 8.55 -0.40
CA ALA A 189 -9.03 7.47 -0.38
C ALA A 189 -10.40 7.99 0.06
N LEU A 190 -10.46 8.78 1.13
CA LEU A 190 -11.69 9.41 1.61
C LEU A 190 -12.34 10.30 0.54
N ALA A 191 -11.54 11.11 -0.17
CA ALA A 191 -12.06 11.96 -1.26
C ALA A 191 -12.68 11.13 -2.40
N LEU A 192 -12.07 10.00 -2.77
CA LEU A 192 -12.59 9.10 -3.79
C LEU A 192 -13.86 8.37 -3.33
N ILE A 193 -13.93 7.96 -2.06
CA ILE A 193 -15.13 7.38 -1.44
C ILE A 193 -16.27 8.39 -1.43
N ASN A 194 -16.01 9.64 -1.02
CA ASN A 194 -16.99 10.72 -1.05
C ASN A 194 -17.50 10.96 -2.47
N LYS A 195 -16.61 10.99 -3.46
CA LYS A 195 -17.00 11.13 -4.86
C LYS A 195 -17.87 9.97 -5.34
N PHE A 196 -17.53 8.74 -4.95
CA PHE A 196 -18.31 7.55 -5.27
C PHE A 196 -19.71 7.59 -4.63
N ALA A 197 -19.80 7.96 -3.35
CA ALA A 197 -21.05 8.14 -2.62
C ALA A 197 -21.95 9.18 -3.30
N LEU A 198 -21.40 10.33 -3.70
CA LEU A 198 -22.15 11.39 -4.38
C LEU A 198 -22.73 10.98 -5.74
N ILE A 199 -22.18 9.96 -6.40
CA ILE A 199 -22.67 9.48 -7.70
C ILE A 199 -23.77 8.43 -7.53
N HIS A 200 -23.82 7.72 -6.39
CA HIS A 200 -24.64 6.51 -6.20
C HIS A 200 -25.62 6.57 -5.02
N GLY A 201 -25.51 7.58 -4.15
CA GLY A 201 -26.48 7.88 -3.09
C GLY A 201 -27.51 8.90 -3.54
#